data_AF-A0AAV3XHN2-F1
#
_entry.id   AF-A0AAV3XHN2-F1
#
_cell.length_a   1.000
_cell.length_b   1.000
_cell.length_c   1.000
_cell.angle_alpha   90.00
_cell.angle_beta   90.00
_cell.angle_gamma   90.00
#
_symmetry.space_group_name_H-M   'P 1'
#
loop_
_entity.id
_entity.type
_entity.pdbx_description
1 polymer ?
#
loop_
_entity_poly.entity_id
_entity_poly.type
_entity_poly.pdbx_seq_one_letter_code
_entity_poly.pdbx_strand_id
1 'polypeptide(L)'
;MKRTVSIPVDLPSDRFLSLMSECAEIFNKQIDWAVANKSYNKNKAHKELYHSLRVEHPCVPSALVQTIRDNALEAIKATKFKRVPKKKPTSGLR
;
A
#
# COMPACT_ATOMS: atom_id res chain seq x y z
N MET A 1 23.82 9.35 -13.39
CA MET A 1 22.85 10.09 -14.24
C MET A 1 21.45 9.96 -13.65
N LYS A 2 20.87 11.02 -13.08
CA LYS A 2 19.44 11.07 -12.77
C LYS A 2 18.79 11.91 -13.86
N ARG A 3 18.08 11.28 -14.80
CA ARG A 3 17.23 11.98 -15.76
C ARG A 3 15.87 12.15 -15.09
N THR A 4 15.54 13.36 -14.69
CA THR A 4 14.18 13.68 -14.22
C THR A 4 13.26 13.65 -15.42
N VAL A 5 12.19 12.86 -15.36
CA VAL A 5 11.15 12.81 -16.40
C VAL A 5 9.94 13.55 -15.86
N SER A 6 9.63 14.70 -16.46
CA SER A 6 8.41 15.45 -16.17
C SER A 6 7.32 15.00 -17.12
N ILE A 7 6.29 14.33 -16.60
CA ILE A 7 5.14 13.89 -17.38
C ILE A 7 3.97 14.80 -17.01
N PRO A 8 3.48 15.65 -17.93
CA PRO A 8 2.25 16.39 -17.70
C PRO A 8 1.10 15.38 -17.67
N VAL A 9 0.37 15.33 -16.55
CA VAL A 9 -0.76 14.42 -16.39
C VAL A 9 -1.98 15.25 -16.03
N ASP A 10 -3.05 15.11 -16.82
CA ASP A 10 -4.36 15.67 -16.49
C ASP A 10 -5.06 14.70 -15.54
N LEU A 11 -4.82 14.87 -14.24
CA LEU A 11 -5.40 14.04 -13.20
C LEU A 11 -6.57 14.79 -12.57
N PRO A 12 -7.75 14.15 -12.41
CA PRO A 12 -8.84 14.77 -11.69
C PRO A 12 -8.42 15.01 -10.24
N SER A 13 -8.33 16.28 -9.86
CA SER A 13 -7.90 16.76 -8.54
C SER A 13 -8.69 16.11 -7.40
N ASP A 14 -9.96 15.83 -7.64
CA ASP A 14 -10.90 15.32 -6.65
C ASP A 14 -10.63 13.85 -6.29
N ARG A 15 -9.99 13.09 -7.20
CA ARG A 15 -9.69 11.67 -7.01
C ARG A 15 -8.36 11.44 -6.26
N PHE A 16 -7.50 12.45 -6.19
CA PHE A 16 -6.17 12.29 -5.62
C PHE A 16 -6.22 11.95 -4.12
N LEU A 17 -7.00 12.71 -3.35
CA LEU A 17 -7.11 12.53 -1.90
C LEU A 17 -7.78 11.20 -1.53
N SER A 18 -8.82 10.80 -2.26
CA SER A 18 -9.50 9.52 -2.04
C SER A 18 -8.59 8.33 -2.36
N LEU A 19 -7.89 8.36 -3.51
CA LEU A 19 -6.92 7.34 -3.87
C LEU A 19 -5.81 7.21 -2.83
N MET A 20 -5.32 8.33 -2.29
CA MET A 20 -4.33 8.31 -1.22
C MET A 20 -4.84 7.64 0.06
N SER A 21 -6.08 7.94 0.47
CA SER A 21 -6.70 7.31 1.64
C SER A 21 -6.84 5.80 1.43
N GLU A 22 -7.37 5.37 0.29
CA GLU A 22 -7.50 3.96 -0.07
C GLU A 22 -6.13 3.25 -0.04
N CYS A 23 -5.09 3.90 -0.57
CA CYS A 23 -3.73 3.34 -0.53
C CYS A 23 -3.17 3.21 0.90
N ALA A 24 -3.49 4.16 1.79
CA ALA A 24 -3.10 4.09 3.19
C ALA A 24 -3.85 2.98 3.94
N GLU A 25 -5.12 2.77 3.64
CA GLU A 25 -5.94 1.69 4.20
C GLU A 25 -5.43 0.32 3.75
N ILE A 26 -5.17 0.14 2.45
CA ILE A 26 -4.57 -1.08 1.90
C ILE A 26 -3.23 -1.37 2.58
N PHE A 27 -2.39 -0.34 2.77
CA PHE A 27 -1.12 -0.50 3.49
C PHE A 27 -1.36 -1.01 4.91
N ASN A 28 -2.23 -0.36 5.67
CA ASN A 28 -2.48 -0.74 7.07
C ASN A 28 -3.07 -2.15 7.18
N LYS A 29 -3.98 -2.56 6.29
CA LYS A 29 -4.51 -3.93 6.26
C LYS A 29 -3.42 -4.99 6.04
N GLN A 30 -2.46 -4.71 5.16
CA GLN A 30 -1.31 -5.60 4.92
C GLN A 30 -0.41 -5.71 6.15
N ILE A 31 -0.22 -4.60 6.87
CA ILE A 31 0.53 -4.55 8.13
C ILE A 31 -0.18 -5.38 9.20
N ASP A 32 -1.49 -5.19 9.37
CA ASP A 32 -2.28 -5.88 10.39
C ASP A 32 -2.27 -7.39 10.15
N TRP A 33 -2.41 -7.84 8.90
CA TRP A 33 -2.26 -9.25 8.52
C TRP A 33 -0.87 -9.80 8.86
N ALA A 34 0.18 -9.04 8.57
CA ALA A 34 1.54 -9.49 8.81
C ALA A 34 1.83 -9.61 10.32
N VAL A 35 1.30 -8.71 11.14
CA VAL A 35 1.38 -8.79 12.61
C VAL A 35 0.59 -9.99 13.13
N ALA A 36 -0.65 -10.20 12.67
CA ALA A 36 -1.49 -11.32 13.09
C ALA A 36 -0.86 -12.68 12.74
N ASN A 37 -0.32 -12.82 11.54
CA ASN A 37 0.30 -14.05 11.06
C ASN A 37 1.79 -14.18 11.39
N LYS A 38 2.38 -13.17 12.06
CA LYS A 38 3.83 -13.05 12.31
C LYS A 38 4.67 -13.36 11.07
N SER A 39 4.23 -12.89 9.91
CA SER A 39 4.83 -13.23 8.61
C SER A 39 4.90 -12.02 7.71
N TYR A 40 5.95 -11.95 6.90
CA TYR A 40 6.14 -10.95 5.85
C TYR A 40 6.23 -11.60 4.46
N ASN A 41 5.72 -12.83 4.31
CA ASN A 41 5.76 -13.56 3.05
C ASN A 41 4.75 -12.98 2.04
N LYS A 42 5.28 -12.35 0.99
CA LYS A 42 4.52 -11.71 -0.09
C LYS A 42 3.54 -12.64 -0.80
N ASN A 43 3.92 -13.90 -1.00
CA ASN A 43 3.08 -14.89 -1.68
C ASN A 43 1.87 -15.30 -0.84
N LYS A 44 2.06 -15.47 0.48
CA LYS A 44 0.97 -15.77 1.40
C LYS A 44 0.00 -14.59 1.52
N ALA A 45 0.55 -13.39 1.75
CA ALA A 45 -0.24 -12.15 1.83
C ALA A 45 -1.07 -11.93 0.55
N HIS A 46 -0.49 -12.18 -0.62
CA HIS A 46 -1.20 -12.05 -1.88
C HIS A 46 -2.39 -13.02 -1.99
N LYS A 47 -2.18 -14.31 -1.70
CA LYS A 47 -3.23 -15.32 -1.80
C LYS A 47 -4.40 -15.02 -0.86
N GLU A 48 -4.11 -14.52 0.34
CA GLU A 48 -5.14 -14.30 1.37
C GLU A 48 -5.84 -12.94 1.24
N LEU A 49 -5.13 -11.88 0.85
CA LEU A 49 -5.67 -10.51 0.88
C LEU A 49 -5.97 -9.89 -0.48
N TYR A 50 -5.35 -10.36 -1.57
CA TYR A 50 -5.44 -9.63 -2.84
C TYR A 50 -6.87 -9.59 -3.37
N HIS A 51 -7.60 -10.69 -3.28
CA HIS A 51 -8.97 -10.75 -3.79
C HIS A 51 -9.91 -9.85 -2.98
N SER A 52 -9.85 -9.91 -1.64
CA SER A 52 -10.67 -9.05 -0.77
C SER A 52 -10.37 -7.57 -0.99
N LEU A 53 -9.10 -7.19 -1.05
CA LEU A 53 -8.70 -5.79 -1.29
C LEU A 53 -9.13 -5.29 -2.67
N ARG A 54 -9.18 -6.15 -3.69
CA ARG A 54 -9.69 -5.79 -5.03
C ARG A 54 -11.19 -5.59 -5.06
N VAL A 55 -11.94 -6.31 -4.22
CA VAL A 55 -13.39 -6.15 -4.07
C VAL A 55 -13.71 -4.88 -3.27
N GLU A 56 -12.96 -4.62 -2.19
CA GLU A 56 -13.14 -3.44 -1.35
C GLU A 56 -12.72 -2.13 -2.06
N HIS A 57 -11.65 -2.18 -2.87
CA HIS A 57 -11.09 -1.03 -3.56
C HIS A 57 -11.03 -1.26 -5.08
N PRO A 58 -12.17 -1.32 -5.78
CA PRO A 58 -12.21 -1.66 -7.21
C PRO A 58 -11.54 -0.60 -8.09
N CYS A 59 -11.59 0.66 -7.66
CA CYS A 59 -11.03 1.83 -8.36
C CYS A 59 -9.51 1.93 -8.25
N VAL A 60 -8.86 1.19 -7.34
CA VAL A 60 -7.40 1.19 -7.20
C VAL A 60 -6.78 0.26 -8.25
N PRO A 61 -5.85 0.75 -9.08
CA PRO A 61 -5.13 -0.08 -10.05
C PRO A 61 -4.43 -1.27 -9.38
N SER A 62 -4.46 -2.43 -10.02
CA SER A 62 -3.84 -3.66 -9.50
C SER A 62 -2.34 -3.49 -9.19
N ALA A 63 -1.62 -2.76 -10.05
CA ALA A 63 -0.22 -2.43 -9.86
C ALA A 63 0.02 -1.63 -8.57
N LEU A 64 -0.87 -0.70 -8.24
CA LEU A 64 -0.80 0.06 -6.98
C LEU A 64 -1.04 -0.85 -5.77
N VAL A 65 -2.05 -1.72 -5.81
CA VAL A 65 -2.31 -2.67 -4.71
C VAL A 65 -1.08 -3.55 -4.44
N GLN A 66 -0.44 -4.08 -5.48
CA GLN A 66 0.73 -4.95 -5.35
C GLN A 66 1.98 -4.21 -4.83
N THR A 67 2.23 -3.01 -5.34
CA THR A 67 3.35 -2.18 -4.85
C THR A 67 3.16 -1.76 -3.39
N ILE A 68 1.92 -1.46 -2.98
CA ILE A 68 1.61 -1.13 -1.58
C ILE A 68 1.85 -2.34 -0.67
N ARG A 69 1.42 -3.54 -1.09
CA ARG A 69 1.71 -4.80 -0.37
C ARG A 69 3.20 -4.96 -0.15
N ASP A 70 4.00 -4.85 -1.21
CA ASP A 70 5.43 -5.06 -1.12
C ASP A 70 6.10 -4.04 -0.19
N ASN A 71 5.70 -2.77 -0.28
CA ASN A 71 6.17 -1.72 0.62
C ASN A 71 5.78 -1.98 2.09
N ALA A 72 4.56 -2.46 2.36
CA ALA A 72 4.11 -2.77 3.71
C ALA A 72 4.91 -3.92 4.33
N LEU A 73 5.09 -5.00 3.58
CA LEU A 73 5.79 -6.19 4.08
C LEU A 73 7.29 -5.94 4.26
N GLU A 74 7.93 -5.17 3.37
CA GLU A 74 9.32 -4.75 3.58
C GLU A 74 9.46 -3.82 4.79
N ALA A 75 8.50 -2.93 5.04
CA ALA A 75 8.52 -2.07 6.23
C ALA A 75 8.47 -2.87 7.54
N ILE A 76 7.61 -3.89 7.63
CA ILE A 76 7.56 -4.79 8.80
C ILE A 76 8.83 -5.62 8.93
N LYS A 77 9.32 -6.15 7.82
CA LYS A 77 10.53 -6.96 7.80
C LYS A 77 11.72 -6.14 8.31
N ALA A 78 11.85 -4.89 7.90
CA ALA A 78 12.88 -3.97 8.37
C ALA A 78 12.77 -3.70 9.88
N THR A 79 11.57 -3.56 10.43
CA THR A 79 11.37 -3.33 11.87
C THR A 79 11.40 -4.62 12.69
N LYS A 80 11.51 -5.80 12.07
CA LYS A 80 11.48 -7.13 12.72
C LYS A 80 10.30 -7.27 13.70
N PHE A 81 9.13 -6.72 13.36
CA PHE A 81 7.94 -6.67 14.21
C PHE A 81 8.09 -5.89 15.54
N LYS A 82 9.23 -5.26 15.82
CA LYS A 82 9.43 -4.44 17.04
C LYS A 82 8.62 -3.15 17.01
N ARG A 83 8.39 -2.62 15.80
CA ARG A 83 7.59 -1.43 15.56
C ARG A 83 6.61 -1.70 14.44
N VAL A 84 5.33 -1.43 14.69
CA VAL A 84 4.26 -1.58 13.70
C VAL A 84 4.11 -0.26 12.94
N PRO A 85 4.49 -0.20 11.65
CA PRO A 85 4.33 1.02 10.87
C PRO A 85 2.86 1.21 10.52
N LYS A 86 2.30 2.39 10.79
CA LYS A 86 0.93 2.76 10.37
C LYS A 86 0.97 4.03 9.53
N LYS A 87 0.24 4.02 8.41
CA LYS A 87 0.05 5.19 7.55
C LYS A 87 -1.22 5.94 7.95
N LYS A 88 -1.11 7.27 8.00
CA LYS A 88 -2.26 8.18 8.08
C LYS A 88 -2.81 8.42 6.67
N PRO A 89 -4.11 8.77 6.52
CA PRO A 89 -4.75 8.94 5.20
C PRO A 89 -4.00 9.88 4.25
N THR A 90 -3.47 10.99 4.77
CA THR A 90 -2.75 12.02 4.01
C THR A 90 -1.22 11.90 4.12
N SER A 91 -0.70 10.78 4.63
CA SER A 91 0.74 10.67 4.96
C SER A 91 1.70 10.77 3.76
N GLY A 92 1.21 10.65 2.53
CA GLY A 92 2.02 10.81 1.32
C GLY A 92 2.17 12.26 0.82
N LEU A 93 1.53 13.24 1.45
CA LEU A 93 1.65 14.68 1.12
C LEU A 93 2.88 15.33 1.80
N ARG A 94 3.98 14.60 1.95
CA ARG A 94 5.10 15.01 2.80
C ARG A 94 6.42 15.09 2.06
#